data_AF-A0A2D5TJT9-F1
#
_entry.id   AF-A0A2D5TJT9-F1
#
_cell.length_a   1.000
_cell.length_b   1.000
_cell.length_c   1.000
_cell.angle_alpha   90.00
_cell.angle_beta   90.00
_cell.angle_gamma   90.00
#
_symmetry.space_group_name_H-M   'P 1'
#
loop_
_entity.id
_entity.type
_entity.pdbx_description
1 polymer ?
#
loop_
_entity_poly.entity_id
_entity_poly.type
_entity_poly.pdbx_seq_one_letter_code
_entity_poly.pdbx_strand_id
1 'polypeptide(L)'
;MRHENQRWNAIRATMEVVVGGVGTTGLTPTVGIQRISDGQWLANGGGSWAAPFAVNNMVPVDATNAAGLYQYVIPSARLATYTDSDPGYFFVIVEATNNVREHVFVHPEKDPWEELRADHVVANTFGEGVLMETANAGSILNTSFTAGAIDAAAIANDAIDATTVANGTIDAATFAAGAIDAAAIAADAIDASALAADAVAEIADGVWDEPVAAHTTDDTYGSQMSSTFYSLVTDEGEASGLFTVDAPDATGLKVYAPNTPSVARSGVFVSRLAFLRRTANDNVVPVRITAIANDGDDYIGVVRLDGTAVPAAIAIGDELLVTNRHDPSVDEIMLEPMAGHTTAGTFGDSVNRMLRLRQSNVRVIYDTWNANGEPTHGMVYVYASKAALEGDADPWAAAVGSYEFDGTYDGSQRLTEYTSTLET
;
A
#
# COMPACT_ATOMS: atom_id res chain seq x y z
N MET A 1 -61.07 11.85 -11.21
CA MET A 1 -61.25 11.40 -9.82
C MET A 1 -62.57 10.65 -9.75
N ARG A 2 -62.55 9.32 -9.92
CA ARG A 2 -63.72 8.51 -9.55
C ARG A 2 -63.62 8.37 -8.04
N HIS A 3 -64.53 9.00 -7.30
CA HIS A 3 -64.60 8.79 -5.86
C HIS A 3 -64.92 7.32 -5.64
N GLU A 4 -63.96 6.63 -5.03
CA GLU A 4 -64.07 5.26 -4.56
C GLU A 4 -65.20 5.16 -3.51
N ASN A 5 -65.82 3.99 -3.44
CA ASN A 5 -67.01 3.67 -2.65
C ASN A 5 -67.06 4.41 -1.30
N GLN A 6 -67.92 5.44 -1.21
CA GLN A 6 -68.04 6.29 -0.04
C GLN A 6 -68.59 5.48 1.13
N ARG A 7 -67.73 5.14 2.10
CA ARG A 7 -68.15 4.50 3.36
C ARG A 7 -68.45 5.58 4.39
N TRP A 8 -69.64 5.51 4.97
CA TRP A 8 -70.10 6.44 5.99
C TRP A 8 -69.63 5.90 7.34
N ASN A 9 -68.91 6.71 8.13
CA ASN A 9 -68.33 6.25 9.40
C ASN A 9 -69.41 6.11 10.49
N ALA A 10 -70.42 6.98 10.44
CA ALA A 10 -71.64 6.85 11.21
C ALA A 10 -72.76 7.69 10.58
N ILE A 11 -74.02 7.39 10.94
CA ILE A 11 -75.14 8.30 10.71
C ILE A 11 -75.67 8.77 12.06
N ARG A 12 -75.83 10.08 12.20
CA ARG A 12 -76.36 10.70 13.42
C ARG A 12 -77.73 11.31 13.16
N ALA A 13 -78.71 10.89 13.94
CA ALA A 13 -80.00 11.54 14.05
C ALA A 13 -80.00 12.39 15.31
N THR A 14 -80.19 13.70 15.16
CA THR A 14 -80.27 14.64 16.27
C THR A 14 -81.64 15.29 16.29
N MET A 15 -82.15 15.53 17.49
CA MET A 15 -83.37 16.29 17.69
C MET A 15 -83.26 17.18 18.91
N GLU A 16 -83.92 18.33 18.87
CA GLU A 16 -83.97 19.26 19.98
C GLU A 16 -85.41 19.33 20.52
N VAL A 17 -85.58 19.10 21.82
CA VAL A 17 -86.87 19.25 22.52
C VAL A 17 -86.89 20.58 23.24
N VAL A 18 -87.74 21.49 22.76
CA VAL A 18 -87.84 22.86 23.26
C VAL A 18 -89.25 23.16 23.76
N VAL A 19 -89.49 23.11 25.08
CA VAL A 19 -90.79 23.46 25.67
C VAL A 19 -90.79 24.94 26.07
N GLY A 20 -91.72 25.72 25.50
CA GLY A 20 -91.85 27.14 25.82
C GLY A 20 -90.63 28.00 25.44
N GLY A 21 -89.83 27.56 24.46
CA GLY A 21 -88.61 28.25 24.03
C GLY A 21 -87.34 27.85 24.81
N VAL A 22 -87.43 26.89 25.73
CA VAL A 22 -86.29 26.41 26.53
C VAL A 22 -86.06 24.92 26.28
N GLY A 23 -84.79 24.56 26.06
CA GLY A 23 -84.36 23.17 25.95
C GLY A 23 -84.71 22.34 27.17
N THR A 24 -85.44 21.25 26.98
CA THR A 24 -85.98 20.42 28.07
C THR A 24 -85.16 19.16 28.28
N THR A 25 -84.58 18.99 29.46
CA THR A 25 -83.76 17.82 29.83
C THR A 25 -84.57 16.78 30.62
N GLY A 26 -84.03 15.56 30.77
CA GLY A 26 -84.66 14.50 31.56
C GLY A 26 -85.73 13.67 30.84
N LEU A 27 -85.97 13.94 29.56
CA LEU A 27 -86.85 13.15 28.71
C LEU A 27 -86.13 11.91 28.15
N THR A 28 -86.90 10.90 27.74
CA THR A 28 -86.43 9.66 27.08
C THR A 28 -87.03 9.52 25.68
N PRO A 29 -86.74 10.44 24.76
CA PRO A 29 -87.27 10.37 23.41
C PRO A 29 -86.69 9.20 22.63
N THR A 30 -87.43 8.74 21.64
CA THR A 30 -87.02 7.59 20.84
C THR A 30 -87.08 7.88 19.35
N VAL A 31 -86.27 7.16 18.59
CA VAL A 31 -86.22 7.25 17.13
C VAL A 31 -86.40 5.88 16.51
N GLY A 32 -87.37 5.77 15.61
CA GLY A 32 -87.49 4.67 14.66
C GLY A 32 -86.67 4.98 13.41
N ILE A 33 -85.92 4.01 12.93
CA ILE A 33 -85.06 4.16 11.75
C ILE A 33 -85.41 3.04 10.80
N GLN A 34 -85.77 3.39 9.57
CA GLN A 34 -86.14 2.46 8.54
C GLN A 34 -85.16 2.56 7.37
N ARG A 35 -84.67 1.43 6.87
CA ARG A 35 -83.99 1.39 5.57
C ARG A 35 -85.00 1.58 4.46
N ILE A 36 -84.72 2.50 3.54
CA ILE A 36 -85.64 2.77 2.43
C ILE A 36 -85.64 1.62 1.42
N SER A 37 -84.53 0.90 1.26
CA SER A 37 -84.39 -0.16 0.28
C SER A 37 -85.27 -1.39 0.51
N ASP A 38 -85.42 -1.81 1.77
CA ASP A 38 -86.16 -3.02 2.14
C ASP A 38 -87.30 -2.78 3.14
N GLY A 39 -87.46 -1.54 3.60
CA GLY A 39 -88.48 -1.15 4.56
C GLY A 39 -88.29 -1.74 5.95
N GLN A 40 -87.14 -2.36 6.25
CA GLN A 40 -86.87 -2.94 7.57
C GLN A 40 -86.52 -1.86 8.59
N TRP A 41 -86.93 -2.08 9.85
CA TRP A 41 -86.66 -1.18 10.97
C TRP A 41 -85.43 -1.64 11.75
N LEU A 42 -84.66 -0.68 12.26
CA LEU A 42 -83.55 -0.97 13.15
C LEU A 42 -84.09 -1.50 14.49
N ALA A 43 -83.80 -2.76 14.80
CA ALA A 43 -84.26 -3.43 16.01
C ALA A 43 -83.80 -2.67 17.28
N ASN A 44 -84.59 -2.80 18.36
CA ASN A 44 -84.27 -2.17 19.65
C ASN A 44 -82.89 -2.66 20.15
N GLY A 45 -81.99 -1.72 20.48
CA GLY A 45 -80.58 -1.99 20.82
C GLY A 45 -79.63 -1.92 19.62
N GLY A 46 -80.17 -1.73 18.40
CA GLY A 46 -79.47 -1.43 17.16
C GLY A 46 -78.70 -2.58 16.52
N GLY A 47 -78.90 -3.83 16.95
CA GLY A 47 -78.07 -4.97 16.51
C GLY A 47 -78.49 -5.66 15.20
N SER A 48 -79.69 -5.42 14.69
CA SER A 48 -80.21 -6.08 13.47
C SER A 48 -81.34 -5.28 12.82
N TRP A 49 -81.68 -5.61 11.59
CA TRP A 49 -82.83 -5.06 10.86
C TRP A 49 -83.97 -6.08 10.85
N ALA A 50 -85.16 -5.66 11.28
CA ALA A 50 -86.30 -6.54 11.43
C ALA A 50 -87.62 -5.80 11.12
N ALA A 51 -88.70 -6.57 10.89
CA ALA A 51 -90.06 -6.07 10.93
C ALA A 51 -90.76 -6.68 12.17
N PRO A 52 -91.70 -5.99 12.85
CA PRO A 52 -92.31 -4.68 12.56
C PRO A 52 -91.59 -3.47 13.21
N PHE A 53 -92.21 -2.28 13.15
CA PHE A 53 -91.73 -1.00 13.69
C PHE A 53 -91.02 -1.13 15.04
N ALA A 54 -89.80 -0.60 15.13
CA ALA A 54 -88.98 -0.57 16.33
C ALA A 54 -88.40 0.83 16.55
N VAL A 55 -88.27 1.21 17.82
CA VAL A 55 -87.69 2.49 18.25
C VAL A 55 -86.47 2.27 19.12
N ASN A 56 -85.54 3.22 19.11
CA ASN A 56 -84.33 3.21 19.91
C ASN A 56 -84.27 4.48 20.77
N ASN A 57 -83.80 4.34 22.00
CA ASN A 57 -83.64 5.47 22.92
C ASN A 57 -82.56 6.42 22.42
N MET A 58 -82.91 7.71 22.32
CA MET A 58 -81.94 8.77 22.07
C MET A 58 -81.30 9.19 23.39
N VAL A 59 -80.04 9.59 23.33
CA VAL A 59 -79.23 9.98 24.49
C VAL A 59 -78.99 11.49 24.44
N PRO A 60 -79.04 12.23 25.56
CA PRO A 60 -78.69 13.65 25.56
C PRO A 60 -77.26 13.88 25.04
N VAL A 61 -77.06 14.90 24.20
CA VAL A 61 -75.76 15.23 23.62
C VAL A 61 -74.87 15.94 24.66
N ASP A 62 -75.37 17.02 25.24
CA ASP A 62 -74.71 17.76 26.32
C ASP A 62 -75.81 18.41 27.17
N ALA A 63 -76.06 17.86 28.37
CA ALA A 63 -77.10 18.35 29.25
C ALA A 63 -76.80 19.75 29.84
N THR A 64 -75.58 20.25 29.71
CA THR A 64 -75.12 21.52 30.28
C THR A 64 -75.07 22.64 29.24
N ASN A 65 -74.52 22.38 28.05
CA ASN A 65 -74.36 23.42 27.00
C ASN A 65 -75.37 23.32 25.85
N ALA A 66 -76.08 22.20 25.72
CA ALA A 66 -77.09 21.97 24.68
C ALA A 66 -78.33 21.28 25.29
N ALA A 67 -78.87 21.88 26.36
CA ALA A 67 -80.07 21.40 27.03
C ALA A 67 -81.20 21.17 26.00
N GLY A 68 -81.87 20.01 26.07
CA GLY A 68 -82.91 19.63 25.10
C GLY A 68 -82.41 18.93 23.84
N LEU A 69 -81.11 18.89 23.55
CA LEU A 69 -80.56 18.18 22.39
C LEU A 69 -80.33 16.69 22.70
N TYR A 70 -80.95 15.81 21.89
CA TYR A 70 -80.84 14.36 21.96
C TYR A 70 -80.28 13.80 20.65
N GLN A 71 -79.50 12.73 20.73
CA GLN A 71 -78.94 12.05 19.56
C GLN A 71 -79.11 10.53 19.60
N TYR A 72 -79.17 9.93 18.42
CA TYR A 72 -78.91 8.52 18.20
C TYR A 72 -77.83 8.34 17.13
N VAL A 73 -76.82 7.53 17.43
CA VAL A 73 -75.68 7.27 16.54
C VAL A 73 -75.78 5.84 16.02
N ILE A 74 -75.80 5.71 14.70
CA ILE A 74 -75.66 4.42 14.01
C ILE A 74 -74.18 4.26 13.63
N PRO A 75 -73.41 3.37 14.28
CA PRO A 75 -72.02 3.15 13.92
C PRO A 75 -71.92 2.43 12.57
N SER A 76 -70.80 2.61 11.85
CA SER A 76 -70.52 2.01 10.54
C SER A 76 -70.77 0.50 10.48
N ALA A 77 -70.46 -0.25 11.55
CA ALA A 77 -70.69 -1.69 11.63
C ALA A 77 -72.17 -2.11 11.50
N ARG A 78 -73.11 -1.18 11.71
CA ARG A 78 -74.57 -1.40 11.68
C ARG A 78 -75.24 -0.77 10.48
N LEU A 79 -74.52 0.10 9.76
CA LEU A 79 -74.93 0.56 8.45
C LEU A 79 -74.81 -0.63 7.49
N ALA A 80 -75.85 -0.88 6.70
CA ALA A 80 -75.74 -1.88 5.64
C ALA A 80 -74.53 -1.53 4.78
N THR A 81 -73.76 -2.54 4.36
CA THR A 81 -72.63 -2.32 3.45
C THR A 81 -73.15 -1.55 2.26
N TYR A 82 -72.72 -0.29 2.13
CA TYR A 82 -73.22 0.62 1.11
C TYR A 82 -72.98 -0.01 -0.26
N THR A 83 -74.06 -0.49 -0.86
CA THR A 83 -74.12 -0.78 -2.29
C THR A 83 -74.89 0.40 -2.88
N ASP A 84 -74.52 0.87 -4.07
CA ASP A 84 -75.12 2.04 -4.73
C ASP A 84 -76.66 1.95 -4.96
N SER A 85 -77.29 0.85 -4.51
CA SER A 85 -78.72 0.59 -4.53
C SER A 85 -79.48 0.92 -3.24
N ASP A 86 -78.85 1.37 -2.15
CA ASP A 86 -79.55 1.78 -0.92
C ASP A 86 -79.85 3.30 -0.93
N PRO A 87 -81.10 3.75 -1.15
CA PRO A 87 -81.44 5.15 -1.37
C PRO A 87 -81.46 6.00 -0.07
N GLY A 88 -81.03 5.46 1.06
CA GLY A 88 -80.92 6.15 2.35
C GLY A 88 -81.79 5.55 3.45
N TYR A 89 -81.98 6.34 4.52
CA TYR A 89 -82.70 5.96 5.73
C TYR A 89 -83.82 6.96 6.01
N PHE A 90 -84.97 6.44 6.45
CA PHE A 90 -86.09 7.24 6.93
C PHE A 90 -86.10 7.24 8.46
N PHE A 91 -86.24 8.42 9.06
CA PHE A 91 -86.23 8.61 10.51
C PHE A 91 -87.62 9.04 10.97
N VAL A 92 -88.15 8.32 11.95
CA VAL A 92 -89.40 8.65 12.63
C VAL A 92 -89.07 8.93 14.09
N ILE A 93 -89.23 10.17 14.50
CA ILE A 93 -89.14 10.52 15.91
C ILE A 93 -90.45 10.12 16.57
N VAL A 94 -90.35 9.46 17.72
CA VAL A 94 -91.49 9.13 18.57
C VAL A 94 -91.32 9.90 19.86
N GLU A 95 -92.14 10.95 19.98
CA GLU A 95 -92.17 11.85 21.13
C GLU A 95 -92.62 11.13 22.41
N ALA A 96 -92.18 11.67 23.56
CA ALA A 96 -92.69 11.26 24.87
C ALA A 96 -93.95 12.05 25.29
N THR A 97 -94.26 13.20 24.67
CA THR A 97 -95.40 14.06 25.02
C THR A 97 -95.82 14.97 23.85
N ASN A 98 -97.14 15.09 23.59
CA ASN A 98 -97.80 15.76 22.44
C ASN A 98 -97.59 17.28 22.26
N ASN A 99 -96.47 17.85 22.68
CA ASN A 99 -96.19 19.27 22.52
C ASN A 99 -94.70 19.45 22.24
N VAL A 100 -94.31 19.69 20.98
CA VAL A 100 -93.35 20.74 20.53
C VAL A 100 -92.99 20.63 19.03
N ARG A 101 -92.46 21.72 18.45
CA ARG A 101 -91.88 21.77 17.09
C ARG A 101 -90.61 20.92 17.03
N GLU A 102 -90.61 19.91 16.18
CA GLU A 102 -89.43 19.09 15.89
C GLU A 102 -88.59 19.72 14.78
N HIS A 103 -87.32 20.05 15.06
CA HIS A 103 -86.31 20.22 14.01
C HIS A 103 -85.47 18.96 13.97
N VAL A 104 -85.71 18.10 12.98
CA VAL A 104 -84.95 16.88 12.76
C VAL A 104 -83.76 17.21 11.85
N PHE A 105 -82.56 17.20 12.42
CA PHE A 105 -81.33 17.31 11.65
C PHE A 105 -80.67 15.94 11.55
N VAL A 106 -80.49 15.46 10.32
CA VAL A 106 -79.72 14.25 10.03
C VAL A 106 -78.40 14.68 9.43
N HIS A 107 -77.31 14.43 10.16
CA HIS A 107 -75.96 14.73 9.70
C HIS A 107 -75.23 13.43 9.38
N PRO A 108 -74.80 13.24 8.12
CA PRO A 108 -73.85 12.19 7.83
C PRO A 108 -72.46 12.60 8.31
N GLU A 109 -71.88 11.78 9.18
CA GLU A 109 -70.50 11.99 9.60
C GLU A 109 -69.60 11.32 8.57
N LYS A 110 -69.11 12.13 7.64
CA LYS A 110 -67.96 11.81 6.79
C LYS A 110 -66.74 12.29 7.55
N ASP A 111 -65.87 11.39 7.98
CA ASP A 111 -64.51 11.79 8.31
C ASP A 111 -63.66 11.57 7.05
N PRO A 112 -63.35 12.60 6.25
CA PRO A 112 -62.67 12.41 4.98
C PRO A 112 -61.19 12.05 5.14
N TRP A 113 -60.66 12.01 6.37
CA TRP A 113 -59.21 12.12 6.61
C TRP A 113 -58.60 11.04 7.49
N GLU A 114 -59.37 10.07 8.00
CA GLU A 114 -58.83 8.90 8.70
C GLU A 114 -58.84 7.65 7.81
N GLU A 115 -57.97 7.64 6.80
CA GLU A 115 -57.64 6.41 6.08
C GLU A 115 -56.38 5.77 6.69
N LEU A 116 -56.38 4.45 6.84
CA LEU A 116 -55.24 3.70 7.35
C LEU A 116 -54.07 3.85 6.36
N ARG A 117 -52.88 4.19 6.87
CA ARG A 117 -51.63 4.27 6.07
C ARG A 117 -51.36 3.03 5.20
N ALA A 118 -51.88 1.86 5.57
CA ALA A 118 -51.72 0.62 4.83
C ALA A 118 -52.47 0.58 3.49
N ASP A 119 -53.43 1.49 3.27
CA ASP A 119 -54.29 1.49 2.08
C ASP A 119 -53.72 2.35 0.94
N HIS A 120 -52.61 3.06 1.19
CA HIS A 120 -52.03 4.08 0.31
C HIS A 120 -50.68 3.67 -0.32
N VAL A 121 -50.43 2.36 -0.45
CA VAL A 121 -49.13 1.80 -0.90
C VAL A 121 -49.13 1.39 -2.38
N VAL A 122 -50.15 1.81 -3.14
CA VAL A 122 -50.28 1.45 -4.56
C VAL A 122 -49.41 2.38 -5.40
N ALA A 123 -48.52 1.79 -6.20
CA ALA A 123 -47.65 2.51 -7.13
C ALA A 123 -48.46 3.36 -8.13
N ASN A 124 -47.98 4.57 -8.38
CA ASN A 124 -48.58 5.66 -9.18
C ASN A 124 -49.87 6.28 -8.59
N THR A 125 -50.02 6.30 -7.27
CA THR A 125 -51.15 6.98 -6.58
C THR A 125 -50.67 8.14 -5.72
N PHE A 126 -51.58 9.01 -5.29
CA PHE A 126 -51.25 10.16 -4.44
C PHE A 126 -50.59 9.75 -3.10
N GLY A 127 -50.94 8.57 -2.57
CA GLY A 127 -50.36 8.00 -1.36
C GLY A 127 -48.87 7.68 -1.45
N GLU A 128 -48.37 7.43 -2.67
CA GLU A 128 -46.95 7.20 -2.93
C GLU A 128 -46.11 8.49 -2.79
N GLY A 129 -46.72 9.67 -3.07
CA GLY A 129 -46.02 10.96 -3.14
C GLY A 129 -45.86 11.70 -1.80
N VAL A 130 -46.66 11.39 -0.78
CA VAL A 130 -46.59 12.05 0.55
C VAL A 130 -45.35 11.60 1.35
N LEU A 131 -44.62 10.58 0.89
CA LEU A 131 -43.42 10.05 1.56
C LEU A 131 -42.14 10.90 1.35
N MET A 132 -42.21 12.05 0.66
CA MET A 132 -41.01 12.87 0.39
C MET A 132 -40.62 13.85 1.50
N GLU A 133 -41.44 14.09 2.53
CA GLU A 133 -41.08 15.06 3.57
C GLU A 133 -40.06 14.51 4.60
N THR A 134 -39.89 13.19 4.67
CA THR A 134 -38.80 12.61 5.47
C THR A 134 -38.43 11.29 4.84
N ALA A 135 -37.27 11.22 4.18
CA ALA A 135 -36.74 9.99 3.64
C ALA A 135 -36.63 8.95 4.77
N ASN A 136 -37.58 8.01 4.83
CA ASN A 136 -37.48 6.86 5.72
C ASN A 136 -36.16 6.13 5.41
N ALA A 137 -35.51 5.54 6.41
CA ALA A 137 -34.30 4.74 6.20
C ALA A 137 -34.55 3.69 5.11
N GLY A 138 -33.74 3.71 4.04
CA GLY A 138 -33.89 2.81 2.89
C GLY A 138 -34.86 3.25 1.80
N SER A 139 -35.47 4.44 1.88
CA SER A 139 -36.31 4.99 0.81
C SER A 139 -35.49 5.52 -0.39
N ILE A 140 -34.23 5.87 -0.16
CA ILE A 140 -33.26 6.21 -1.20
C ILE A 140 -32.37 4.98 -1.40
N LEU A 141 -32.56 4.30 -2.53
CA LEU A 141 -31.82 3.11 -2.94
C LEU A 141 -30.88 3.45 -4.11
N ASN A 142 -29.98 2.53 -4.47
CA ASN A 142 -29.15 2.71 -5.67
C ASN A 142 -29.99 2.86 -6.95
N THR A 143 -31.20 2.28 -6.99
CA THR A 143 -32.17 2.39 -8.09
C THR A 143 -32.94 3.71 -8.10
N SER A 144 -32.86 4.50 -7.03
CA SER A 144 -33.47 5.83 -6.96
C SER A 144 -32.74 6.84 -7.86
N PHE A 145 -31.52 6.52 -8.28
CA PHE A 145 -30.69 7.37 -9.14
C PHE A 145 -30.51 6.72 -10.51
N THR A 146 -30.78 7.47 -11.56
CA THR A 146 -30.39 7.06 -12.92
C THR A 146 -28.89 7.27 -13.13
N ALA A 147 -28.30 6.57 -14.11
CA ALA A 147 -26.88 6.72 -14.41
C ALA A 147 -26.54 8.20 -14.73
N GLY A 148 -25.57 8.77 -14.00
CA GLY A 148 -25.18 10.17 -14.13
C GLY A 148 -26.10 11.18 -13.41
N ALA A 149 -27.09 10.73 -12.63
CA ALA A 149 -27.94 11.63 -11.85
C ALA A 149 -27.19 12.40 -10.74
N ILE A 150 -26.07 11.83 -10.27
CA ILE A 150 -25.12 12.50 -9.36
C ILE A 150 -23.82 12.69 -10.14
N ASP A 151 -23.52 13.93 -10.50
CA ASP A 151 -22.25 14.32 -11.12
C ASP A 151 -21.33 15.00 -10.09
N ALA A 152 -20.12 15.35 -10.52
CA ALA A 152 -19.14 16.00 -9.65
C ALA A 152 -19.63 17.37 -9.12
N ALA A 153 -20.51 18.07 -9.84
CA ALA A 153 -21.05 19.36 -9.40
C ALA A 153 -22.15 19.21 -8.34
N ALA A 154 -22.84 18.08 -8.32
CA ALA A 154 -23.81 17.72 -7.29
C ALA A 154 -23.16 17.35 -5.95
N ILE A 155 -21.85 17.05 -5.95
CA ILE A 155 -21.07 16.71 -4.75
C ILE A 155 -20.33 17.97 -4.30
N ALA A 156 -20.73 18.54 -3.15
CA ALA A 156 -20.01 19.67 -2.57
C ALA A 156 -18.57 19.26 -2.20
N ASN A 157 -17.65 20.24 -2.22
CA ASN A 157 -16.28 20.01 -1.76
C ASN A 157 -16.30 19.43 -0.34
N ASP A 158 -15.44 18.44 -0.10
CA ASP A 158 -15.29 17.73 1.18
C ASP A 158 -16.57 17.00 1.67
N ALA A 159 -17.60 16.85 0.83
CA ALA A 159 -18.81 16.09 1.18
C ALA A 159 -18.55 14.58 1.32
N ILE A 160 -17.49 14.07 0.67
CA ILE A 160 -17.01 12.70 0.80
C ILE A 160 -15.69 12.75 1.56
N ASP A 161 -15.72 12.44 2.86
CA ASP A 161 -14.55 12.36 3.72
C ASP A 161 -14.15 10.90 4.02
N ALA A 162 -13.06 10.71 4.75
CA ALA A 162 -12.57 9.38 5.11
C ALA A 162 -13.57 8.56 5.96
N THR A 163 -14.51 9.19 6.66
CA THR A 163 -15.55 8.49 7.45
C THR A 163 -16.72 8.03 6.58
N THR A 164 -16.97 8.71 5.46
CA THR A 164 -18.00 8.33 4.49
C THR A 164 -17.58 7.17 3.58
N VAL A 165 -16.27 7.00 3.35
CA VAL A 165 -15.72 5.91 2.54
C VAL A 165 -15.45 4.70 3.42
N ALA A 166 -16.22 3.62 3.24
CA ALA A 166 -16.00 2.39 4.00
C ALA A 166 -14.64 1.75 3.67
N ASN A 167 -14.00 1.13 4.67
CA ASN A 167 -12.70 0.45 4.51
C ASN A 167 -12.74 -0.56 3.36
N GLY A 168 -11.75 -0.48 2.46
CA GLY A 168 -11.63 -1.37 1.30
C GLY A 168 -12.51 -0.98 0.10
N THR A 169 -13.26 0.12 0.16
CA THR A 169 -14.05 0.61 -1.00
C THR A 169 -13.15 1.12 -2.13
N ILE A 170 -12.01 1.70 -1.78
CA ILE A 170 -10.97 2.12 -2.73
C ILE A 170 -9.84 1.12 -2.61
N ASP A 171 -9.80 0.14 -3.51
CA ASP A 171 -8.76 -0.88 -3.59
C ASP A 171 -8.01 -0.81 -4.93
N ALA A 172 -7.10 -1.74 -5.16
CA ALA A 172 -6.31 -1.78 -6.40
C ALA A 172 -7.17 -1.96 -7.66
N ALA A 173 -8.35 -2.59 -7.56
CA ALA A 173 -9.27 -2.76 -8.69
C ALA A 173 -10.10 -1.49 -8.97
N THR A 174 -10.25 -0.61 -7.97
CA THR A 174 -10.88 0.71 -8.13
C THR A 174 -10.05 1.63 -9.04
N PHE A 175 -8.72 1.48 -9.04
CA PHE A 175 -7.82 2.28 -9.87
C PHE A 175 -7.63 1.66 -11.26
N ALA A 176 -7.91 2.43 -12.31
CA ALA A 176 -7.50 2.08 -13.66
C ALA A 176 -5.96 2.10 -13.77
N ALA A 177 -5.41 1.36 -14.75
CA ALA A 177 -3.97 1.40 -15.01
C ALA A 177 -3.52 2.85 -15.31
N GLY A 178 -2.53 3.33 -14.55
CA GLY A 178 -2.03 4.70 -14.66
C GLY A 178 -2.91 5.78 -14.02
N ALA A 179 -3.94 5.42 -13.24
CA ALA A 179 -4.80 6.40 -12.56
C ALA A 179 -4.05 7.23 -11.49
N ILE A 180 -2.99 6.66 -10.90
CA ILE A 180 -2.07 7.37 -10.02
C ILE A 180 -0.80 7.64 -10.80
N ASP A 181 -0.71 8.82 -11.42
CA ASP A 181 0.47 9.29 -12.12
C ASP A 181 1.34 10.20 -11.24
N ALA A 182 2.46 10.68 -11.79
CA ALA A 182 3.36 11.56 -11.06
C ALA A 182 2.74 12.92 -10.68
N ALA A 183 1.70 13.38 -11.38
CA ALA A 183 1.01 14.62 -11.04
C ALA A 183 -0.03 14.41 -9.91
N ALA A 184 -0.57 13.20 -9.79
CA ALA A 184 -1.44 12.81 -8.69
C ALA A 184 -0.70 12.64 -7.35
N ILE A 185 0.62 12.40 -7.39
CA ILE A 185 1.47 12.28 -6.19
C ILE A 185 2.14 13.64 -5.94
N ALA A 186 1.71 14.34 -4.88
CA ALA A 186 2.36 15.57 -4.47
C ALA A 186 3.81 15.31 -4.01
N ALA A 187 4.66 16.34 -4.08
CA ALA A 187 5.99 16.28 -3.49
C ALA A 187 5.89 15.93 -2.00
N ASP A 188 6.77 15.05 -1.53
CA ASP A 188 6.82 14.54 -0.15
C ASP A 188 5.56 13.80 0.33
N ALA A 189 4.65 13.41 -0.57
CA ALA A 189 3.45 12.64 -0.21
C ALA A 189 3.77 11.19 0.20
N ILE A 190 4.92 10.66 -0.23
CA ILE A 190 5.42 9.33 0.12
C ILE A 190 6.59 9.50 1.08
N ASP A 191 6.38 9.22 2.36
CA ASP A 191 7.44 9.24 3.37
C ASP A 191 8.15 7.89 3.51
N ALA A 192 9.21 7.84 4.31
CA ALA A 192 9.98 6.61 4.53
C ALA A 192 9.15 5.48 5.17
N SER A 193 8.08 5.80 5.91
CA SER A 193 7.20 4.80 6.52
C SER A 193 6.18 4.23 5.53
N ALA A 194 5.90 4.95 4.45
CA ALA A 194 5.08 4.51 3.34
C ALA A 194 5.83 3.56 2.38
N LEU A 195 7.17 3.55 2.42
CA LEU A 195 7.98 2.59 1.68
C LEU A 195 8.12 1.29 2.47
N ALA A 196 7.67 0.19 1.87
CA ALA A 196 7.90 -1.13 2.44
C ALA A 196 9.39 -1.50 2.35
N ALA A 197 9.88 -2.26 3.33
CA ALA A 197 11.31 -2.59 3.45
C ALA A 197 11.82 -3.42 2.25
N ASP A 198 10.95 -4.25 1.67
CA ASP A 198 11.24 -5.00 0.44
C ASP A 198 11.43 -4.08 -0.77
N ALA A 199 10.63 -3.03 -0.93
CA ALA A 199 10.81 -2.04 -2.00
C ALA A 199 12.18 -1.34 -1.90
N VAL A 200 12.63 -1.02 -0.68
CA VAL A 200 13.96 -0.43 -0.45
C VAL A 200 15.07 -1.44 -0.79
N ALA A 201 14.91 -2.71 -0.39
CA ALA A 201 15.85 -3.77 -0.72
C ALA A 201 15.95 -4.00 -2.24
N GLU A 202 14.82 -4.05 -2.95
CA GLU A 202 14.79 -4.18 -4.41
C GLU A 202 15.49 -3.01 -5.12
N ILE A 203 15.30 -1.79 -4.64
CA ILE A 203 16.02 -0.61 -5.15
C ILE A 203 17.52 -0.76 -4.90
N ALA A 204 17.93 -1.14 -3.69
CA ALA A 204 19.33 -1.32 -3.35
C ALA A 204 19.96 -2.42 -4.22
N ASP A 205 19.33 -3.59 -4.33
CA ASP A 205 19.78 -4.68 -5.19
C ASP A 205 19.91 -4.22 -6.65
N GLY A 206 18.92 -3.51 -7.17
CA GLY A 206 18.94 -2.95 -8.52
C GLY A 206 20.12 -1.99 -8.77
N VAL A 207 20.48 -1.18 -7.77
CA VAL A 207 21.66 -0.30 -7.81
C VAL A 207 22.96 -1.10 -7.76
N TRP A 208 23.04 -2.13 -6.90
CA TRP A 208 24.24 -2.99 -6.77
C TRP A 208 24.50 -3.85 -8.00
N ASP A 209 23.44 -4.31 -8.66
CA ASP A 209 23.48 -5.11 -9.87
C ASP A 209 23.41 -4.28 -11.16
N GLU A 210 23.57 -2.96 -11.06
CA GLU A 210 23.56 -2.10 -12.22
C GLU A 210 24.79 -2.33 -13.11
N PRO A 211 24.64 -2.49 -14.44
CA PRO A 211 25.77 -2.68 -15.35
C PRO A 211 26.67 -1.45 -15.42
N VAL A 212 27.98 -1.62 -15.22
CA VAL A 212 28.97 -0.53 -15.36
C VAL A 212 28.95 0.09 -16.76
N ALA A 213 28.62 -0.69 -17.79
CA ALA A 213 28.55 -0.22 -19.18
C ALA A 213 27.52 0.91 -19.41
N ALA A 214 26.49 1.01 -18.56
CA ALA A 214 25.49 2.07 -18.62
C ALA A 214 26.00 3.41 -18.05
N HIS A 215 27.11 3.39 -17.29
CA HIS A 215 27.70 4.52 -16.57
C HIS A 215 29.11 4.80 -17.05
N THR A 216 29.26 5.03 -18.36
CA THR A 216 30.57 5.27 -19.00
C THR A 216 30.77 6.72 -19.42
N THR A 217 29.81 7.61 -19.10
CA THR A 217 29.96 9.05 -19.34
C THR A 217 30.81 9.70 -18.25
N ASP A 218 31.50 10.79 -18.60
CA ASP A 218 32.36 11.51 -17.66
C ASP A 218 31.58 11.91 -16.40
N ASP A 219 32.24 11.83 -15.24
CA ASP A 219 31.68 12.07 -13.90
C ASP A 219 30.58 11.11 -13.42
N THR A 220 30.27 10.04 -14.16
CA THR A 220 29.39 8.98 -13.65
C THR A 220 30.13 7.99 -12.74
N TYR A 221 29.37 7.33 -11.87
CA TYR A 221 29.91 6.35 -10.92
C TYR A 221 30.68 5.21 -11.61
N GLY A 222 30.21 4.71 -12.75
CA GLY A 222 30.89 3.67 -13.52
C GLY A 222 32.20 4.15 -14.17
N SER A 223 32.27 5.41 -14.62
CA SER A 223 33.52 6.04 -15.09
C SER A 223 34.51 6.19 -13.95
N GLN A 224 34.03 6.58 -12.75
CA GLN A 224 34.87 6.66 -11.56
C GLN A 224 35.31 5.29 -11.02
N MET A 225 34.50 4.24 -11.13
CA MET A 225 34.90 2.86 -10.78
C MET A 225 35.93 2.32 -11.78
N SER A 226 35.73 2.57 -13.08
CA SER A 226 36.73 2.22 -14.11
C SER A 226 38.02 3.01 -13.93
N SER A 227 37.94 4.28 -13.55
CA SER A 227 39.09 5.14 -13.29
C SER A 227 39.76 4.85 -11.96
N THR A 228 39.05 4.35 -10.95
CA THR A 228 39.65 3.85 -9.70
C THR A 228 40.31 2.49 -9.91
N PHE A 229 39.77 1.62 -10.77
CA PHE A 229 40.48 0.42 -11.23
C PHE A 229 41.75 0.78 -12.01
N TYR A 230 41.67 1.80 -12.87
CA TYR A 230 42.83 2.33 -13.58
C TYR A 230 43.79 3.03 -12.60
N SER A 231 43.32 3.77 -11.60
CA SER A 231 44.13 4.45 -10.56
C SER A 231 44.81 3.48 -9.59
N LEU A 232 44.17 2.35 -9.27
CA LEU A 232 44.76 1.29 -8.46
C LEU A 232 45.95 0.60 -9.18
N VAL A 233 45.98 0.67 -10.51
CA VAL A 233 47.01 0.09 -11.39
C VAL A 233 47.98 1.14 -11.94
N THR A 234 47.53 2.38 -12.13
CA THR A 234 48.25 3.52 -12.71
C THR A 234 47.76 4.81 -12.06
N ASP A 235 48.55 5.33 -11.12
CA ASP A 235 48.31 6.64 -10.51
C ASP A 235 48.52 7.73 -11.58
N GLU A 236 47.45 8.23 -12.19
CA GLU A 236 47.48 9.35 -13.14
C GLU A 236 47.63 10.72 -12.43
N GLY A 237 47.85 10.72 -11.10
CA GLY A 237 48.10 11.89 -10.27
C GLY A 237 49.57 12.03 -9.84
N GLU A 238 50.44 12.47 -10.76
CA GLU A 238 51.72 13.15 -10.47
C GLU A 238 52.88 12.38 -9.78
N ALA A 239 52.88 11.05 -9.74
CA ALA A 239 54.11 10.25 -9.66
C ALA A 239 53.75 8.78 -9.88
N SER A 240 53.90 8.30 -11.12
CA SER A 240 53.69 6.90 -11.48
C SER A 240 54.35 5.96 -10.45
N GLY A 241 53.59 5.02 -9.91
CA GLY A 241 54.10 3.98 -9.00
C GLY A 241 55.19 3.10 -9.63
N LEU A 242 55.48 3.26 -10.92
CA LEU A 242 56.57 2.66 -11.67
C LEU A 242 57.66 3.70 -11.94
N PHE A 243 58.86 3.47 -11.42
CA PHE A 243 60.04 4.30 -11.65
C PHE A 243 61.04 3.51 -12.50
N THR A 244 61.32 3.99 -13.71
CA THR A 244 62.33 3.37 -14.59
C THR A 244 63.69 3.96 -14.28
N VAL A 245 64.67 3.10 -14.02
CA VAL A 245 66.02 3.49 -13.65
C VAL A 245 66.71 4.17 -14.83
N ASP A 246 67.17 5.42 -14.67
CA ASP A 246 67.85 6.19 -15.72
C ASP A 246 69.38 6.29 -15.51
N ALA A 247 69.86 6.04 -14.30
CA ALA A 247 71.28 5.96 -13.97
C ALA A 247 71.59 4.71 -13.13
N PRO A 248 72.71 4.02 -13.40
CA PRO A 248 73.04 2.79 -12.69
C PRO A 248 73.56 3.10 -11.29
N ASP A 249 73.24 2.25 -10.32
CA ASP A 249 73.80 2.29 -8.97
C ASP A 249 74.61 1.02 -8.69
N ALA A 250 75.92 1.19 -8.48
CA ALA A 250 76.82 0.09 -8.16
C ALA A 250 76.62 -0.45 -6.73
N THR A 251 75.96 0.30 -5.86
CA THR A 251 75.79 -0.08 -4.44
C THR A 251 74.57 -0.98 -4.20
N GLY A 252 73.62 -1.03 -5.14
CA GLY A 252 72.40 -1.81 -5.00
C GLY A 252 71.41 -1.23 -3.98
N LEU A 253 71.55 0.06 -3.67
CA LEU A 253 70.81 0.75 -2.62
C LEU A 253 69.99 1.93 -3.14
N LYS A 254 70.21 2.35 -4.39
CA LYS A 254 69.61 3.57 -4.92
C LYS A 254 68.99 3.33 -6.30
N VAL A 255 67.80 3.89 -6.47
CA VAL A 255 67.09 3.95 -7.75
C VAL A 255 67.04 5.42 -8.16
N TYR A 256 67.80 5.75 -9.18
CA TYR A 256 67.74 7.04 -9.87
C TYR A 256 66.73 6.91 -11.01
N ALA A 257 65.76 7.83 -11.08
CA ALA A 257 64.75 7.86 -12.12
C ALA A 257 64.36 9.31 -12.43
N PRO A 258 63.94 9.62 -13.66
CA PRO A 258 63.70 11.00 -14.09
C PRO A 258 62.47 11.63 -13.43
N ASN A 259 61.61 10.79 -12.85
CA ASN A 259 60.41 11.14 -12.10
C ASN A 259 60.54 10.79 -10.61
N THR A 260 61.76 10.70 -10.08
CA THR A 260 61.99 10.48 -8.64
C THR A 260 61.22 11.51 -7.80
N PRO A 261 60.52 11.09 -6.73
CA PRO A 261 59.78 12.03 -5.90
C PRO A 261 60.73 13.03 -5.25
N SER A 262 60.27 14.27 -5.03
CA SER A 262 61.07 15.24 -4.29
C SER A 262 61.28 14.81 -2.83
N VAL A 263 62.41 15.20 -2.23
CA VAL A 263 62.77 14.89 -0.82
C VAL A 263 61.67 15.31 0.18
N ALA A 264 60.88 16.34 -0.16
CA ALA A 264 59.72 16.78 0.63
C ALA A 264 58.64 15.69 0.80
N ARG A 265 58.62 14.67 -0.06
CA ARG A 265 57.68 13.55 -0.04
C ARG A 265 58.26 12.29 0.61
N SER A 266 59.44 12.36 1.23
CA SER A 266 60.09 11.22 1.90
C SER A 266 59.13 10.50 2.89
N GLY A 267 58.35 11.24 3.68
CA GLY A 267 57.36 10.65 4.61
C GLY A 267 56.19 9.89 3.95
N VAL A 268 55.99 10.03 2.64
CA VAL A 268 54.94 9.34 1.89
C VAL A 268 55.41 7.95 1.43
N PHE A 269 56.69 7.83 1.03
CA PHE A 269 57.25 6.63 0.40
C PHE A 269 58.10 5.77 1.34
N VAL A 270 58.76 6.36 2.34
CA VAL A 270 59.64 5.63 3.27
C VAL A 270 58.86 4.54 4.03
N SER A 271 59.52 3.40 4.21
CA SER A 271 59.00 2.15 4.81
C SER A 271 57.98 1.38 3.96
N ARG A 272 57.59 1.89 2.79
CA ARG A 272 56.71 1.13 1.87
C ARG A 272 57.41 -0.09 1.31
N LEU A 273 56.61 -1.12 1.03
CA LEU A 273 56.99 -2.23 0.19
C LEU A 273 57.04 -1.77 -1.27
N ALA A 274 58.03 -2.25 -2.00
CA ALA A 274 58.17 -2.04 -3.42
C ALA A 274 58.78 -3.30 -4.07
N PHE A 275 58.70 -3.39 -5.39
CA PHE A 275 59.22 -4.49 -6.17
C PHE A 275 60.15 -3.94 -7.24
N LEU A 276 61.42 -4.33 -7.17
CA LEU A 276 62.41 -3.98 -8.18
C LEU A 276 62.47 -5.11 -9.22
N ARG A 277 61.98 -4.85 -10.43
CA ARG A 277 62.11 -5.73 -11.58
C ARG A 277 63.44 -5.46 -12.29
N ARG A 278 64.20 -6.53 -12.48
CA ARG A 278 65.49 -6.54 -13.17
C ARG A 278 65.26 -6.85 -14.64
N THR A 279 65.49 -5.93 -15.56
CA THR A 279 65.19 -6.15 -16.98
C THR A 279 66.15 -7.12 -17.66
N ALA A 280 67.37 -7.25 -17.14
CA ALA A 280 68.38 -8.16 -17.69
C ALA A 280 68.01 -9.66 -17.58
N ASN A 281 67.20 -10.03 -16.59
CA ASN A 281 66.85 -11.43 -16.30
C ASN A 281 65.39 -11.63 -15.88
N ASP A 282 64.55 -10.59 -16.06
CA ASP A 282 63.15 -10.53 -15.67
C ASP A 282 62.87 -10.94 -14.21
N ASN A 283 63.87 -10.78 -13.34
CA ASN A 283 63.78 -11.17 -11.94
C ASN A 283 63.16 -10.05 -11.10
N VAL A 284 62.24 -10.37 -10.20
CA VAL A 284 61.60 -9.38 -9.32
C VAL A 284 62.10 -9.54 -7.89
N VAL A 285 62.66 -8.47 -7.34
CA VAL A 285 63.21 -8.44 -5.98
C VAL A 285 62.32 -7.56 -5.09
N PRO A 286 61.70 -8.11 -4.04
CA PRO A 286 60.97 -7.29 -3.09
C PRO A 286 61.94 -6.44 -2.26
N VAL A 287 61.66 -5.16 -2.17
CA VAL A 287 62.46 -4.16 -1.48
C VAL A 287 61.60 -3.27 -0.59
N ARG A 288 62.21 -2.65 0.42
CA ARG A 288 61.63 -1.56 1.20
C ARG A 288 62.27 -0.25 0.79
N ILE A 289 61.46 0.80 0.71
CA ILE A 289 61.97 2.15 0.50
C ILE A 289 62.54 2.67 1.82
N THR A 290 63.81 3.08 1.80
CA THR A 290 64.53 3.58 2.99
C THR A 290 64.60 5.09 3.03
N ALA A 291 64.61 5.75 1.87
CA ALA A 291 64.71 7.20 1.78
C ALA A 291 64.20 7.70 0.43
N ILE A 292 63.76 8.95 0.38
CA ILE A 292 63.81 9.79 -0.81
C ILE A 292 64.83 10.89 -0.49
N ALA A 293 65.91 10.98 -1.28
CA ALA A 293 67.02 11.87 -0.98
C ALA A 293 67.72 12.32 -2.27
N ASN A 294 68.69 13.24 -2.13
CA ASN A 294 69.48 13.79 -3.22
C ASN A 294 70.97 13.67 -2.87
N ASP A 295 71.79 13.22 -3.81
CA ASP A 295 73.25 13.18 -3.68
C ASP A 295 74.00 13.79 -4.87
N GLY A 296 73.35 14.72 -5.57
CA GLY A 296 73.72 15.23 -6.88
C GLY A 296 72.56 15.07 -7.85
N ASP A 297 71.91 13.90 -7.79
CA ASP A 297 70.65 13.57 -8.46
C ASP A 297 69.63 13.04 -7.42
N ASP A 298 68.34 13.17 -7.70
CA ASP A 298 67.27 12.66 -6.84
C ASP A 298 67.21 11.13 -6.94
N TYR A 299 67.04 10.45 -5.79
CA TYR A 299 67.01 8.99 -5.73
C TYR A 299 66.01 8.44 -4.69
N ILE A 300 65.54 7.22 -4.98
CA ILE A 300 64.79 6.37 -4.05
C ILE A 300 65.77 5.38 -3.42
N GLY A 301 65.99 5.48 -2.12
CA GLY A 301 66.76 4.51 -1.35
C GLY A 301 65.95 3.22 -1.19
N VAL A 302 66.58 2.07 -1.46
CA VAL A 302 65.96 0.75 -1.39
C VAL A 302 66.87 -0.24 -0.65
N VAL A 303 66.26 -1.16 0.09
CA VAL A 303 66.92 -2.34 0.68
C VAL A 303 66.02 -3.55 0.51
N ARG A 304 66.58 -4.76 0.50
CA ARG A 304 65.78 -5.98 0.61
C ARG A 304 64.98 -6.03 1.91
N LEU A 305 64.00 -6.92 1.97
CA LEU A 305 63.17 -7.09 3.16
C LEU A 305 63.96 -7.47 4.42
N ASP A 306 65.13 -8.09 4.26
CA ASP A 306 66.08 -8.44 5.31
C ASP A 306 67.04 -7.29 5.70
N GLY A 307 66.91 -6.13 5.05
CA GLY A 307 67.75 -4.94 5.27
C GLY A 307 69.07 -4.93 4.51
N THR A 308 69.37 -5.96 3.72
CA THR A 308 70.59 -6.02 2.89
C THR A 308 70.43 -5.26 1.56
N ALA A 309 71.55 -4.90 0.92
CA ALA A 309 71.53 -4.30 -0.41
C ALA A 309 71.01 -5.28 -1.47
N VAL A 310 70.44 -4.76 -2.57
CA VAL A 310 70.09 -5.60 -3.73
C VAL A 310 71.39 -6.12 -4.37
N PRO A 311 71.55 -7.44 -4.61
CA PRO A 311 72.73 -8.00 -5.24
C PRO A 311 72.86 -7.59 -6.70
N ALA A 312 74.11 -7.37 -7.09
CA ALA A 312 74.50 -6.74 -8.35
C ALA A 312 74.00 -5.29 -8.48
N ALA A 313 74.73 -4.50 -9.27
CA ALA A 313 74.36 -3.11 -9.53
C ALA A 313 72.92 -3.01 -10.07
N ILE A 314 72.16 -2.02 -9.62
CA ILE A 314 70.87 -1.66 -10.23
C ILE A 314 71.20 -0.99 -11.56
N ALA A 315 70.71 -1.56 -12.66
CA ALA A 315 71.09 -1.18 -14.01
C ALA A 315 70.09 -0.19 -14.62
N ILE A 316 70.55 0.59 -15.60
CA ILE A 316 69.65 1.43 -16.43
C ILE A 316 68.59 0.53 -17.07
N GLY A 317 67.33 0.94 -16.98
CA GLY A 317 66.18 0.20 -17.47
C GLY A 317 65.62 -0.83 -16.49
N ASP A 318 66.21 -1.04 -15.31
CA ASP A 318 65.49 -1.73 -14.22
C ASP A 318 64.27 -0.88 -13.80
N GLU A 319 63.25 -1.52 -13.22
CA GLU A 319 61.97 -0.87 -12.93
C GLU A 319 61.62 -1.05 -11.44
N LEU A 320 61.29 0.02 -10.73
CA LEU A 320 60.84 -0.03 -9.33
C LEU A 320 59.34 0.26 -9.25
N LEU A 321 58.56 -0.73 -8.79
CA LEU A 321 57.13 -0.61 -8.54
C LEU A 321 56.84 -0.39 -7.05
N VAL A 322 56.29 0.74 -6.66
CA VAL A 322 55.96 1.07 -5.27
C VAL A 322 54.49 0.80 -4.98
N THR A 323 54.19 0.10 -3.87
CA THR A 323 52.80 -0.20 -3.51
C THR A 323 52.06 1.03 -2.99
N ASN A 324 50.76 1.13 -3.29
CA ASN A 324 49.89 2.21 -2.81
C ASN A 324 49.66 2.14 -1.28
N ARG A 325 49.33 3.30 -0.68
CA ARG A 325 48.96 3.40 0.73
C ARG A 325 47.53 2.89 0.90
N HIS A 326 47.30 2.01 1.86
CA HIS A 326 45.96 1.62 2.29
C HIS A 326 45.23 2.84 2.86
N ASP A 327 44.09 3.22 2.26
CA ASP A 327 43.22 4.28 2.76
C ASP A 327 42.11 3.65 3.64
N PRO A 328 42.11 3.91 4.96
CA PRO A 328 41.13 3.32 5.87
C PRO A 328 39.72 3.95 5.76
N SER A 329 39.51 4.99 4.94
CA SER A 329 38.18 5.61 4.76
C SER A 329 37.18 4.75 3.97
N VAL A 330 37.63 3.63 3.39
CA VAL A 330 36.77 2.68 2.66
C VAL A 330 35.95 1.74 3.57
N ASP A 331 36.18 1.77 4.89
CA ASP A 331 35.50 0.87 5.84
C ASP A 331 34.03 1.26 6.15
N GLU A 332 33.58 2.49 5.88
CA GLU A 332 32.20 2.93 6.16
C GLU A 332 31.22 2.80 4.97
N ILE A 333 31.69 2.39 3.79
CA ILE A 333 30.89 2.40 2.55
C ILE A 333 30.09 1.10 2.35
N MET A 334 30.40 0.02 3.08
CA MET A 334 29.86 -1.32 2.81
C MET A 334 28.92 -1.80 3.92
N LEU A 335 27.65 -1.36 3.88
CA LEU A 335 26.59 -1.79 4.82
C LEU A 335 25.77 -2.99 4.34
N GLU A 336 26.03 -3.55 3.14
CA GLU A 336 25.31 -4.71 2.58
C GLU A 336 26.17 -5.99 2.48
N PRO A 337 25.59 -7.21 2.66
CA PRO A 337 26.30 -8.47 2.49
C PRO A 337 26.77 -8.71 1.04
N MET A 338 28.05 -8.51 0.78
CA MET A 338 28.66 -8.65 -0.55
C MET A 338 28.53 -10.04 -1.22
N ALA A 339 28.17 -11.08 -0.47
CA ALA A 339 28.09 -12.47 -0.96
C ALA A 339 26.98 -12.70 -2.00
N GLY A 340 25.94 -11.84 -2.05
CA GLY A 340 24.81 -11.96 -2.99
C GLY A 340 25.08 -11.37 -4.37
N HIS A 341 25.90 -10.32 -4.47
CA HIS A 341 26.04 -9.52 -5.69
C HIS A 341 27.10 -10.08 -6.62
N THR A 342 26.78 -11.22 -7.25
CA THR A 342 27.75 -11.99 -8.03
C THR A 342 27.75 -11.75 -9.55
N THR A 343 26.76 -10.99 -10.04
CA THR A 343 26.47 -10.75 -11.46
C THR A 343 27.64 -10.11 -12.20
N ALA A 344 28.11 -10.73 -13.27
CA ALA A 344 29.31 -10.27 -13.96
C ALA A 344 29.15 -8.85 -14.55
N GLY A 345 30.12 -7.97 -14.30
CA GLY A 345 30.13 -6.61 -14.86
C GLY A 345 29.25 -5.60 -14.11
N THR A 346 28.73 -5.97 -12.94
CA THR A 346 28.04 -5.05 -12.03
C THR A 346 29.01 -4.48 -10.98
N PHE A 347 28.53 -3.50 -10.20
CA PHE A 347 29.31 -2.94 -9.10
C PHE A 347 29.67 -4.01 -8.06
N GLY A 348 28.71 -4.85 -7.65
CA GLY A 348 28.95 -5.93 -6.69
C GLY A 348 30.02 -6.94 -7.13
N ASP A 349 30.11 -7.26 -8.43
CA ASP A 349 31.18 -8.11 -8.97
C ASP A 349 32.55 -7.41 -8.96
N SER A 350 32.57 -6.11 -9.23
CA SER A 350 33.81 -5.31 -9.20
C SER A 350 34.38 -5.24 -7.77
N VAL A 351 33.54 -5.00 -6.75
CA VAL A 351 33.95 -4.98 -5.34
C VAL A 351 34.41 -6.35 -4.85
N ASN A 352 33.69 -7.42 -5.21
CA ASN A 352 34.06 -8.79 -4.89
C ASN A 352 35.42 -9.20 -5.49
N ARG A 353 35.78 -8.67 -6.67
CA ARG A 353 37.10 -8.86 -7.29
C ARG A 353 38.19 -8.07 -6.57
N MET A 354 37.94 -6.82 -6.18
CA MET A 354 38.93 -5.98 -5.47
C MET A 354 39.31 -6.55 -4.10
N LEU A 355 38.32 -7.02 -3.34
CA LEU A 355 38.55 -7.58 -1.99
C LEU A 355 39.10 -9.02 -2.01
N ARG A 356 39.40 -9.58 -3.20
CA ARG A 356 39.91 -10.95 -3.39
C ARG A 356 39.01 -12.03 -2.76
N LEU A 357 37.75 -11.70 -2.52
CA LEU A 357 36.73 -12.63 -2.01
C LEU A 357 36.27 -13.62 -3.10
N ARG A 358 36.67 -13.39 -4.36
CA ARG A 358 36.61 -14.39 -5.44
C ARG A 358 38.00 -14.80 -5.93
N GLN A 359 38.40 -16.04 -5.62
CA GLN A 359 39.47 -16.72 -6.34
C GLN A 359 38.98 -16.95 -7.79
N SER A 360 39.62 -16.29 -8.75
CA SER A 360 38.95 -15.97 -10.03
C SER A 360 38.96 -17.09 -11.07
N ASN A 361 39.72 -18.16 -10.87
CA ASN A 361 39.81 -19.31 -11.78
C ASN A 361 40.71 -20.40 -11.21
N VAL A 362 40.84 -20.48 -9.89
CA VAL A 362 41.79 -21.38 -9.23
C VAL A 362 41.05 -22.24 -8.23
N ARG A 363 41.26 -23.56 -8.30
CA ARG A 363 40.74 -24.53 -7.33
C ARG A 363 41.93 -25.16 -6.62
N VAL A 364 41.97 -25.06 -5.29
CA VAL A 364 43.00 -25.71 -4.47
C VAL A 364 42.41 -26.97 -3.85
N ILE A 365 43.11 -28.09 -4.01
CA ILE A 365 42.72 -29.39 -3.45
C ILE A 365 43.88 -29.88 -2.58
N TYR A 366 43.61 -30.07 -1.29
CA TYR A 366 44.57 -30.65 -0.36
C TYR A 366 44.37 -32.16 -0.29
N ASP A 367 45.44 -32.92 -0.43
CA ASP A 367 45.40 -34.39 -0.44
C ASP A 367 46.10 -35.03 0.78
N THR A 368 47.08 -34.34 1.37
CA THR A 368 47.69 -34.77 2.64
C THR A 368 47.69 -33.68 3.70
N TRP A 369 47.53 -34.14 4.94
CA TRP A 369 47.46 -33.32 6.13
C TRP A 369 48.37 -33.92 7.19
N ASN A 370 49.05 -33.08 7.95
CA ASN A 370 49.83 -33.55 9.09
C ASN A 370 48.94 -33.80 10.32
N ALA A 371 49.55 -34.35 11.39
CA ALA A 371 48.85 -34.67 12.64
C ALA A 371 48.25 -33.45 13.37
N ASN A 372 48.68 -32.23 13.01
CA ASN A 372 48.17 -30.97 13.56
C ASN A 372 47.02 -30.39 12.72
N GLY A 373 46.61 -31.06 11.63
CA GLY A 373 45.57 -30.57 10.72
C GLY A 373 46.05 -29.46 9.79
N GLU A 374 47.34 -29.40 9.48
CA GLU A 374 47.90 -28.48 8.49
C GLU A 374 48.08 -29.22 7.13
N PRO A 375 47.70 -28.62 5.99
CA PRO A 375 47.81 -29.26 4.69
C PRO A 375 49.26 -29.24 4.20
N THR A 376 49.88 -30.42 4.09
CA THR A 376 51.30 -30.57 3.74
C THR A 376 51.55 -30.82 2.26
N HIS A 377 50.51 -31.19 1.51
CA HIS A 377 50.57 -31.39 0.06
C HIS A 377 49.23 -31.03 -0.57
N GLY A 378 49.25 -30.64 -1.84
CA GLY A 378 48.04 -30.44 -2.61
C GLY A 378 48.29 -30.01 -4.05
N MET A 379 47.19 -29.82 -4.78
CA MET A 379 47.17 -29.39 -6.17
C MET A 379 46.43 -28.06 -6.31
N VAL A 380 46.99 -27.16 -7.11
CA VAL A 380 46.38 -25.91 -7.53
C VAL A 380 46.02 -26.03 -9.01
N TYR A 381 44.73 -26.09 -9.31
CA TYR A 381 44.23 -26.14 -10.69
C TYR A 381 43.86 -24.74 -11.17
N VAL A 382 44.37 -24.35 -12.34
CA VAL A 382 44.09 -23.06 -12.99
C VAL A 382 43.15 -23.31 -14.17
N TYR A 383 42.10 -22.51 -14.28
CA TYR A 383 41.06 -22.63 -15.31
C TYR A 383 41.11 -21.44 -16.27
N ALA A 384 40.68 -21.62 -17.52
CA ALA A 384 40.65 -20.52 -18.51
C ALA A 384 39.68 -19.39 -18.10
N SER A 385 38.65 -19.70 -17.32
CA SER A 385 37.66 -18.73 -16.83
C SER A 385 36.88 -19.29 -15.64
N LYS A 386 36.15 -18.41 -14.93
CA LYS A 386 35.20 -18.81 -13.86
C LYS A 386 34.15 -19.80 -14.36
N ALA A 387 33.57 -19.57 -15.54
CA ALA A 387 32.56 -20.46 -16.11
C ALA A 387 33.09 -21.87 -16.38
N ALA A 388 34.37 -21.98 -16.78
CA ALA A 388 35.03 -23.28 -16.93
C ALA A 388 35.22 -23.99 -15.57
N LEU A 389 35.57 -23.25 -14.51
CA LEU A 389 35.69 -23.79 -13.16
C LEU A 389 34.34 -24.25 -12.59
N GLU A 390 33.27 -23.47 -12.76
CA GLU A 390 31.94 -23.79 -12.22
C GLU A 390 31.24 -24.91 -13.01
N GLY A 391 31.51 -25.01 -14.31
CA GLY A 391 31.03 -26.09 -15.16
C GLY A 391 31.78 -27.41 -15.00
N ASP A 392 32.90 -27.42 -14.27
CA ASP A 392 33.73 -28.62 -14.09
C ASP A 392 33.20 -29.50 -12.96
N ALA A 393 32.43 -30.51 -13.35
CA ALA A 393 31.82 -31.50 -12.46
C ALA A 393 32.87 -32.42 -11.81
N ASP A 394 34.00 -32.63 -12.47
CA ASP A 394 35.16 -33.34 -11.93
C ASP A 394 36.28 -32.32 -11.68
N PRO A 395 36.95 -32.25 -10.51
CA PRO A 395 37.71 -31.06 -10.11
C PRO A 395 38.96 -30.64 -10.89
N TRP A 396 39.19 -31.18 -12.08
CA TRP A 396 40.42 -31.02 -12.85
C TRP A 396 40.23 -31.20 -14.37
N ALA A 397 39.05 -31.53 -14.89
CA ALA A 397 38.89 -31.90 -16.31
C ALA A 397 38.87 -30.69 -17.26
N ALA A 398 38.48 -29.51 -16.77
CA ALA A 398 38.46 -28.25 -17.51
C ALA A 398 39.60 -27.29 -17.10
N ALA A 399 40.51 -27.74 -16.23
CA ALA A 399 41.70 -26.99 -15.87
C ALA A 399 42.64 -26.86 -17.08
N VAL A 400 43.23 -25.68 -17.26
CA VAL A 400 44.24 -25.39 -18.30
C VAL A 400 45.67 -25.52 -17.80
N GLY A 401 45.85 -25.80 -16.51
CA GLY A 401 47.14 -26.12 -15.93
C GLY A 401 46.99 -26.48 -14.46
N SER A 402 47.99 -27.20 -13.93
CA SER A 402 48.00 -27.60 -12.54
C SER A 402 49.39 -27.41 -11.92
N TYR A 403 49.42 -27.10 -10.62
CA TYR A 403 50.64 -26.96 -9.85
C TYR A 403 50.53 -27.84 -8.63
N GLU A 404 51.43 -28.80 -8.53
CA GLU A 404 51.64 -29.55 -7.29
C GLU A 404 52.38 -28.66 -6.31
N PHE A 405 52.07 -28.76 -5.01
CA PHE A 405 52.84 -28.10 -3.98
C PHE A 405 53.03 -28.95 -2.73
N ASP A 406 54.22 -28.84 -2.16
CA ASP A 406 54.56 -29.31 -0.81
C ASP A 406 54.72 -28.11 0.13
N GLY A 407 54.20 -28.27 1.36
CA GLY A 407 54.30 -27.27 2.42
C GLY A 407 54.88 -27.85 3.71
N THR A 408 55.93 -27.22 4.23
CA THR A 408 56.41 -27.48 5.59
C THR A 408 56.01 -26.33 6.52
N TYR A 409 55.74 -26.64 7.80
CA TYR A 409 55.29 -25.66 8.78
C TYR A 409 56.19 -25.66 10.02
N ASP A 410 56.45 -24.50 10.63
CA ASP A 410 57.30 -24.33 11.82
C ASP A 410 56.66 -24.77 13.16
N GLY A 411 55.49 -25.41 13.12
CA GLY A 411 54.70 -25.76 14.30
C GLY A 411 53.93 -24.60 14.93
N SER A 412 53.99 -23.39 14.36
CA SER A 412 53.13 -22.24 14.69
C SER A 412 52.16 -21.90 13.54
N GLN A 413 51.83 -22.88 12.68
CA GLN A 413 51.01 -22.70 11.47
C GLN A 413 51.60 -21.73 10.44
N ARG A 414 52.91 -21.45 10.50
CA ARG A 414 53.58 -20.63 9.49
C ARG A 414 54.28 -21.53 8.48
N LEU A 415 53.95 -21.35 7.21
CA LEU A 415 54.60 -22.02 6.08
C LEU A 415 56.07 -21.61 6.02
N THR A 416 56.96 -22.57 6.17
CA THR A 416 58.42 -22.36 6.20
C THR A 416 59.10 -22.62 4.87
N GLU A 417 58.56 -23.53 4.06
CA GLU A 417 59.10 -23.86 2.74
C GLU A 417 57.93 -24.24 1.82
N TYR A 418 58.00 -23.76 0.58
CA TYR A 418 57.03 -24.01 -0.47
C TYR A 418 57.78 -24.37 -1.74
N THR A 419 57.52 -25.57 -2.26
CA THR A 419 58.03 -26.01 -3.57
C THR A 419 56.85 -26.33 -4.45
N SER A 420 56.83 -25.78 -5.68
CA SER A 420 55.79 -26.08 -6.66
C SER A 420 56.37 -26.50 -8.01
N THR A 421 55.75 -27.51 -8.62
CA THR A 421 56.10 -28.01 -9.96
C THR A 421 54.90 -27.88 -10.90
N LEU A 422 55.14 -27.37 -12.11
CA LEU A 422 54.12 -27.28 -13.16
C LEU A 422 53.86 -28.68 -13.71
N GLU A 423 52.66 -29.19 -13.50
CA GLU A 423 52.16 -30.40 -14.15
C GLU A 423 51.23 -29.94 -15.29
N THR A 424 51.72 -30.09 -16.54
CA THR A 424 51.03 -29.61 -17.75
C THR A 424 49.70 -30.27 -18.00
#